data_AF-M0AGB2-F1
#
_entry.id   AF-M0AGB2-F1
#
_cell.length_a   1.000
_cell.length_b   1.000
_cell.length_c   1.000
_cell.angle_alpha   90.00
_cell.angle_beta   90.00
_cell.angle_gamma   90.00
#
_symmetry.space_group_name_H-M   'P 1'
#
loop_
_entity.id
_entity.type
_entity.pdbx_description
1 polymer ?
#
loop_
_entity_poly.entity_id
_entity_poly.type
_entity_poly.pdbx_seq_one_letter_code
_entity_poly.pdbx_strand_id
1 'polypeptide(L)' 'MSNRHLLFEIVDALETEGLDRDEYQLQRVIDIEALEQLVDSVNNDLEVRFSVGEFRVLVTQSDVRILTNP' A
#
# COMPACT_ATOMS: atom_id res chain seq x y z
N MET A 1 -1.16 3.28 -12.44
CA MET A 1 -0.58 1.92 -12.28
C MET A 1 -1.59 0.92 -12.89
N SER A 2 -1.36 -0.41 -12.87
CA SER A 2 -2.39 -1.38 -13.30
C SER A 2 -2.74 -2.24 -12.09
N ASN A 3 -4.01 -2.41 -11.71
CA ASN A 3 -4.56 -2.95 -10.43
C ASN A 3 -3.72 -4.00 -9.69
N ARG A 4 -3.03 -4.84 -10.44
CA ARG A 4 -2.19 -5.90 -9.92
C ARG A 4 -0.84 -5.39 -9.35
N HIS A 5 -0.32 -4.27 -9.86
CA HIS A 5 0.97 -3.70 -9.48
C HIS A 5 0.95 -3.13 -8.07
N LEU A 6 -0.08 -2.34 -7.72
CA LEU A 6 -0.16 -1.70 -6.41
C LEU A 6 -0.31 -2.71 -5.26
N LEU A 7 -1.12 -3.77 -5.44
CA LEU A 7 -1.22 -4.83 -4.44
C LEU A 7 0.14 -5.50 -4.20
N PHE A 8 0.85 -5.85 -5.28
CA PHE A 8 2.15 -6.50 -5.16
C PHE A 8 3.18 -5.61 -4.48
N GLU A 9 3.21 -4.31 -4.80
CA GLU A 9 4.11 -3.35 -4.13
C GLU A 9 3.81 -3.23 -2.63
N ILE A 10 2.53 -3.18 -2.24
CA ILE A 10 2.15 -3.12 -0.83
C ILE A 10 2.54 -4.41 -0.10
N VAL A 11 2.28 -5.58 -0.69
CA VAL A 11 2.63 -6.87 -0.09
C VAL A 11 4.14 -7.03 0.00
N ASP A 12 4.89 -6.71 -1.05
CA ASP A 12 6.36 -6.80 -1.09
C ASP A 12 7.01 -5.87 -0.05
N ALA A 13 6.48 -4.64 0.10
CA ALA A 13 6.94 -3.70 1.12
C ALA A 13 6.68 -4.21 2.56
N LEU A 14 5.53 -4.87 2.79
CA LEU A 14 5.20 -5.45 4.09
C LEU A 14 6.02 -6.72 4.38
N GLU A 15 6.19 -7.60 3.40
CA GLU A 15 7.03 -8.81 3.52
C GLU A 15 8.50 -8.46 3.78
N THR A 16 9.01 -7.41 3.13
CA THR A 16 10.37 -6.90 3.35
C THR A 16 10.60 -6.46 4.80
N GLU A 17 9.58 -5.88 5.44
CA GLU A 17 9.63 -5.46 6.85
C GLU A 17 9.25 -6.59 7.83
N GLY A 18 8.97 -7.80 7.33
CA GLY A 18 8.77 -9.01 8.12
C GLY A 18 7.32 -9.38 8.40
N LEU A 19 6.34 -8.73 7.77
CA LEU A 19 4.94 -9.13 7.85
C LEU A 19 4.62 -10.16 6.77
N ASP A 20 4.33 -11.40 7.17
CA ASP A 20 3.94 -12.45 6.22
C ASP A 20 2.57 -12.12 5.60
N ARG A 21 2.44 -12.27 4.27
CA ARG A 21 1.18 -12.11 3.54
C ARG A 21 0.04 -12.96 4.09
N ASP A 22 0.34 -14.11 4.70
CA ASP A 22 -0.66 -15.00 5.26
C ASP A 22 -1.21 -14.48 6.60
N GLU A 23 -0.48 -13.58 7.27
CA GLU A 23 -0.92 -12.89 8.49
C GLU A 23 -1.94 -11.78 8.19
N TYR A 24 -1.84 -11.12 7.04
CA TYR A 24 -2.75 -10.05 6.64
C TYR A 24 -3.35 -10.26 5.25
N GLN A 25 -4.62 -10.68 5.22
CA GLN A 25 -5.40 -10.84 4.00
C GLN A 25 -5.90 -9.48 3.48
N LEU A 26 -4.97 -8.58 3.11
CA LEU A 26 -5.19 -7.19 2.73
C LEU A 26 -6.35 -7.01 1.74
N GLN A 27 -6.39 -7.85 0.72
CA GLN A 27 -7.43 -7.89 -0.33
C GLN A 27 -8.86 -8.13 0.18
N ARG A 28 -9.05 -8.59 1.42
CA ARG A 28 -10.37 -8.74 2.03
C ARG A 28 -10.85 -7.50 2.76
N VAL A 29 -9.94 -6.59 3.09
CA VAL A 29 -10.20 -5.41 3.92
C VAL A 29 -10.12 -4.14 3.10
N ILE A 30 -9.20 -4.10 2.14
CA ILE A 30 -8.97 -2.96 1.26
C ILE A 30 -9.36 -3.35 -0.16
N ASP A 31 -10.25 -2.57 -0.75
CA ASP A 31 -10.50 -2.59 -2.18
C ASP A 31 -9.32 -1.92 -2.88
N ILE A 32 -8.41 -2.76 -3.39
CA ILE A 32 -7.17 -2.29 -4.03
C ILE A 32 -7.47 -1.53 -5.32
N GLU A 33 -8.54 -1.90 -6.04
CA GLU A 33 -8.88 -1.24 -7.30
C GLU A 33 -9.35 0.19 -7.05
N ALA A 34 -10.14 0.39 -5.99
CA ALA A 34 -10.54 1.72 -5.55
C ALA A 34 -9.35 2.56 -5.06
N LEU A 35 -8.40 1.95 -4.35
CA LEU A 35 -7.19 2.62 -3.88
C LEU A 35 -6.30 3.06 -5.04
N GLU A 36 -6.09 2.20 -6.04
CA GLU A 36 -5.28 2.54 -7.20
C GLU A 36 -5.94 3.65 -8.03
N GLN A 37 -7.25 3.58 -8.25
CA GLN A 37 -8.00 4.65 -8.92
C GLN A 37 -7.87 5.98 -8.18
N LEU A 38 -7.91 5.96 -6.86
CA LEU A 38 -7.71 7.16 -6.05
C LEU A 38 -6.30 7.73 -6.29
N VAL A 39 -5.28 6.88 -6.19
CA VAL A 39 -3.87 7.26 -6.40
C VAL A 39 -3.61 7.80 -7.80
N ASP A 40 -4.20 7.19 -8.83
CA ASP A 40 -4.06 7.62 -10.22
C ASP A 40 -4.93 8.84 -10.58
N SER A 41 -5.96 9.16 -9.78
CA SER A 41 -6.87 10.28 -10.06
C SER A 41 -6.27 11.66 -9.81
N VAL A 42 -5.20 11.74 -9.03
CA VAL A 42 -4.59 13.01 -8.62
C VAL A 42 -3.17 13.07 -9.16
N ASN A 43 -2.91 14.03 -10.05
CA ASN A 43 -1.66 14.07 -10.80
C ASN A 43 -0.42 14.42 -9.97
N ASN A 44 -0.54 15.11 -8.83
CA ASN A 44 0.59 15.39 -7.93
C ASN A 44 0.06 15.67 -6.51
N ASP A 45 0.80 15.23 -5.49
CA ASP A 45 0.60 15.48 -4.04
C ASP A 45 -0.39 14.58 -3.27
N LEU A 46 -0.98 13.55 -3.90
CA LEU A 46 -1.79 12.61 -3.15
C LEU A 46 -0.93 11.57 -2.43
N GLU A 47 -1.05 11.57 -1.11
CA GLU A 47 -0.48 10.56 -0.22
C GLU A 47 -1.60 9.81 0.48
N VAL A 48 -1.65 8.49 0.31
CA VAL A 48 -2.54 7.62 1.08
C VAL A 48 -1.73 6.93 2.16
N ARG A 49 -2.10 7.18 3.42
CA ARG A 49 -1.43 6.61 4.60
C ARG A 49 -2.41 5.74 5.37
N PHE A 50 -2.02 4.50 5.63
CA PHE A 50 -2.81 3.58 6.44
C PHE A 50 -1.90 2.67 7.27
N SER A 51 -2.50 2.01 8.26
CA SER A 51 -1.78 1.08 9.14
C SER A 51 -2.23 -0.35 8.90
N VAL A 52 -1.26 -1.26 8.87
CA VAL A 52 -1.46 -2.71 8.81
C VAL A 52 -0.74 -3.28 10.03
N GLY A 53 -1.49 -3.57 11.09
CA GLY A 53 -0.89 -3.86 12.39
C GLY A 53 -0.04 -2.69 12.90
N GLU A 54 1.25 -2.92 13.12
CA GLU A 54 2.23 -1.91 13.53
C GLU A 54 2.89 -1.16 12.37
N PHE A 55 2.74 -1.65 11.13
CA PHE A 55 3.36 -1.08 9.95
C PHE A 55 2.53 0.09 9.42
N ARG A 56 3.19 1.22 9.15
CA ARG A 56 2.57 2.38 8.51
C ARG A 56 2.93 2.39 7.03
N VAL A 57 1.96 2.14 6.17
CA VAL A 57 2.13 2.14 4.72
C VAL A 57 1.84 3.54 4.18
N LEU A 58 2.74 4.07 3.37
CA LEU A 58 2.56 5.25 2.54
C LEU A 58 2.47 4.81 1.08
N VAL A 59 1.37 5.14 0.43
CA VAL A 59 1.16 4.93 -1.00
C VAL A 59 1.11 6.29 -1.69
N THR A 60 1.91 6.41 -2.74
CA THR A 60 1.93 7.56 -3.66
C THR A 60 1.78 7.04 -5.09
N GLN A 61 1.57 7.93 -6.05
CA GLN A 61 1.51 7.54 -7.47
C GLN A 61 2.80 6.89 -7.97
N SER A 62 3.94 7.21 -7.35
CA SER A 62 5.25 6.77 -7.82
C SER A 62 5.82 5.60 -7.03
N ASP A 63 5.35 5.38 -5.81
CA ASP A 63 6.06 4.54 -4.84
C ASP A 63 5.17 4.10 -3.67
N VAL A 64 5.51 2.95 -3.08
CA VAL A 64 4.94 2.41 -1.84
C VAL A 64 6.06 2.22 -0.84
N ARG A 65 5.91 2.79 0.35
CA ARG A 65 6.93 2.73 1.41
C ARG A 65 6.34 2.40 2.76
N ILE A 66 7.09 1.67 3.57
CA ILE A 66 6.82 1.58 5.00
C ILE A 66 7.50 2.76 5.70
N LEU A 67 6.71 3.52 6.44
CA LEU A 67 7.19 4.64 7.24
C LEU A 67 7.75 4.09 8.56
N THR A 68 9.08 4.10 8.70
CA THR A 68 9.72 3.95 10.00
C THR A 68 9.47 5.23 10.80
N ASN A 69 8.88 5.08 11.99
CA ASN A 69 8.76 6.21 12.91
C ASN A 69 10.19 6.64 13.32
N PRO A 70 10.49 7.94 13.42
CA PRO A 70 11.82 8.41 13.85
C PRO A 70 12.17 7.97 15.28
#